data_AF-A0A7X7DFP0-F1
#
_entry.id   AF-A0A7X7DFP0-F1
#
_cell.length_a   1.000
_cell.length_b   1.000
_cell.length_c   1.000
_cell.angle_alpha   90.00
_cell.angle_beta   90.00
_cell.angle_gamma   90.00
#
_symmetry.space_group_name_H-M   'P 1'
#
loop_
_entity.id
_entity.type
_entity.pdbx_description
1 polymer ?
#
loop_
_entity_poly.entity_id
_entity_poly.type
_entity_poly.pdbx_seq_one_letter_code
_entity_poly.pdbx_strand_id
1 'polypeptide(L)'
;MKTAWMVLALALGTMTATAAPSVALFVQNRAGAQLDGQLDAFQDLIGTRLSDAGFEVIRYQDVLDRFVESRGAEAGQELRQAVEALQTAKAEGTVDGPSREASALRTAQLMGADFLVMASLVSLGENQKNVLAYGTQQEIAETTLRMGLRVLEGAQGRQIYGDILAVNEKVQQNQNIQMTPGDLIPTLLDRGAVALVEHVRESAAAMAAATPEPTLASVTFTSQVAGAAVEIDGVVLGTAPGVFQVRPGVHEVRVAREGYATWEKSVALHDGLTLDIPMELSAEGIARQGELEAQAIAREQSTAEAQAKVTLAEGEAKKDSESYIRIEGTPQSLSIGDLDDRDRDSINVIQQK
;
A
#
# COMPACT_ATOMS: atom_id res chain seq x y z
N MET A 1 -60.64 12.30 -30.30
CA MET A 1 -59.30 11.70 -30.43
C MET A 1 -58.28 12.63 -29.82
N LYS A 2 -57.88 12.41 -28.56
CA LYS A 2 -56.77 13.08 -27.90
C LYS A 2 -55.96 11.98 -27.22
N THR A 3 -54.84 11.61 -27.83
CA THR A 3 -53.90 10.60 -27.36
C THR A 3 -53.08 11.18 -26.22
N ALA A 4 -53.29 10.65 -25.00
CA ALA A 4 -52.44 10.91 -23.86
C ALA A 4 -51.19 10.00 -23.94
N TRP A 5 -50.02 10.60 -24.05
CA TRP A 5 -48.75 9.90 -23.85
C TRP A 5 -48.48 9.77 -22.36
N MET A 6 -48.42 8.53 -21.89
CA MET A 6 -48.02 8.15 -20.55
C MET A 6 -46.51 7.92 -20.58
N VAL A 7 -45.75 8.87 -20.03
CA VAL A 7 -44.30 8.74 -19.86
C VAL A 7 -44.04 7.82 -18.67
N LEU A 8 -43.57 6.61 -18.96
CA LEU A 8 -43.10 5.65 -17.97
C LEU A 8 -41.72 6.11 -17.48
N ALA A 9 -41.67 6.66 -16.27
CA ALA A 9 -40.41 6.97 -15.60
C ALA A 9 -39.74 5.65 -15.16
N LEU A 10 -38.71 5.23 -15.89
CA LEU A 10 -37.81 4.16 -15.46
C LEU A 10 -36.94 4.72 -14.32
N ALA A 11 -37.20 4.26 -13.09
CA ALA A 11 -36.30 4.48 -11.97
C ALA A 11 -35.04 3.63 -12.18
N LEU A 12 -33.97 4.26 -12.66
CA LEU A 12 -32.62 3.71 -12.62
C LEU A 12 -32.17 3.68 -11.16
N GLY A 13 -32.33 2.53 -10.50
CA GLY A 13 -31.67 2.27 -9.23
C GLY A 13 -30.17 2.23 -9.47
N THR A 14 -29.44 3.20 -8.95
CA THR A 14 -27.99 3.15 -8.83
C THR A 14 -27.65 2.00 -7.90
N MET A 15 -27.28 0.84 -8.46
CA MET A 15 -26.64 -0.21 -7.68
C MET A 15 -25.26 0.30 -7.31
N THR A 16 -25.13 0.90 -6.14
CA THR A 16 -23.84 1.06 -5.49
C THR A 16 -23.32 -0.35 -5.23
N ALA A 17 -22.33 -0.78 -6.01
CA ALA A 17 -21.58 -1.98 -5.70
C ALA A 17 -20.95 -1.76 -4.33
N THR A 18 -21.54 -2.35 -3.28
CA THR A 18 -20.91 -2.39 -1.98
C THR A 18 -19.64 -3.22 -2.14
N ALA A 19 -18.49 -2.64 -1.79
CA ALA A 19 -17.24 -3.40 -1.75
C ALA A 19 -17.46 -4.64 -0.85
N ALA A 20 -16.85 -5.76 -1.22
CA ALA A 20 -16.93 -6.97 -0.42
C ALA A 20 -16.34 -6.69 0.97
N PRO A 21 -17.01 -7.09 2.06
CA PRO A 21 -16.48 -6.90 3.41
C PRO A 21 -15.19 -7.69 3.57
N SER A 22 -14.15 -7.03 4.08
CA SER A 22 -12.85 -7.66 4.31
C SER A 22 -12.82 -8.39 5.65
N VAL A 23 -12.32 -9.63 5.63
CA VAL A 23 -12.35 -10.53 6.79
C VAL A 23 -10.96 -11.08 7.05
N ALA A 24 -10.40 -10.76 8.22
CA ALA A 24 -9.23 -11.44 8.74
C ALA A 24 -9.62 -12.82 9.30
N LEU A 25 -9.00 -13.88 8.80
CA LEU A 25 -9.23 -15.25 9.30
C LEU A 25 -8.12 -15.66 10.28
N PHE A 26 -8.52 -16.08 11.47
CA PHE A 26 -7.62 -16.65 12.47
C PHE A 26 -8.12 -18.01 12.94
N VAL A 27 -7.26 -19.02 12.87
CA VAL A 27 -7.59 -20.38 13.28
C VAL A 27 -6.64 -20.83 14.39
N GLN A 28 -7.18 -21.40 15.47
CA GLN A 28 -6.38 -21.90 16.58
C GLN A 28 -6.77 -23.31 16.98
N ASN A 29 -5.76 -24.10 17.37
CA ASN A 29 -5.97 -25.40 17.98
C ASN A 29 -5.92 -25.31 19.51
N ARG A 30 -7.00 -25.76 20.17
CA ARG A 30 -7.10 -25.95 21.62
C ARG A 30 -7.44 -27.40 22.00
N ALA A 31 -7.62 -28.28 21.02
CA ALA A 31 -8.05 -29.67 21.20
C ALA A 31 -6.88 -30.65 21.47
N GLY A 32 -5.63 -30.21 21.30
CA GLY A 32 -4.42 -30.98 21.57
C GLY A 32 -3.63 -31.35 20.31
N ALA A 33 -2.48 -32.01 20.49
CA ALA A 33 -1.46 -32.22 19.45
C ALA A 33 -1.93 -32.98 18.19
N GLN A 34 -2.99 -33.78 18.31
CA GLN A 34 -3.54 -34.58 17.21
C GLN A 34 -4.06 -33.73 16.03
N LEU A 35 -4.47 -32.48 16.28
CA LEU A 35 -4.97 -31.57 15.25
C LEU A 35 -3.93 -30.55 14.79
N ASP A 36 -2.74 -30.49 15.40
CA ASP A 36 -1.73 -29.47 15.06
C ASP A 36 -1.27 -29.57 13.61
N GLY A 37 -1.06 -30.79 13.11
CA GLY A 37 -0.63 -31.03 11.72
C GLY A 37 -1.71 -30.78 10.66
N GLN A 38 -2.96 -30.54 11.07
CA GLN A 38 -4.09 -30.31 10.17
C GLN A 38 -4.61 -28.87 10.23
N LEU A 39 -3.99 -28.02 11.05
CA LEU A 39 -4.44 -26.65 11.29
C LEU A 39 -4.36 -25.78 10.03
N ASP A 40 -3.24 -25.88 9.29
CA ASP A 40 -3.04 -25.12 8.05
C ASP A 40 -4.04 -25.54 6.97
N ALA A 41 -4.26 -26.85 6.80
CA ALA A 41 -5.26 -27.37 5.88
C ALA A 41 -6.68 -26.89 6.25
N PHE A 42 -7.02 -26.89 7.54
CA PHE A 42 -8.31 -26.38 8.01
C PHE A 42 -8.48 -24.87 7.77
N GLN A 43 -7.40 -24.09 7.95
CA GLN A 43 -7.38 -22.67 7.64
C GLN A 43 -7.62 -22.42 6.14
N ASP A 44 -6.98 -23.17 5.26
CA ASP A 44 -7.18 -23.05 3.81
C ASP A 44 -8.59 -23.45 3.38
N LEU A 45 -9.17 -24.49 4.00
CA LEU A 45 -10.56 -24.89 3.77
C LEU A 45 -11.54 -23.77 4.15
N ILE A 46 -11.38 -23.17 5.34
CA ILE A 46 -12.24 -22.04 5.75
C ILE A 46 -12.00 -20.83 4.83
N GLY A 47 -10.75 -20.48 4.54
CA GLY A 47 -10.42 -19.32 3.72
C GLY A 47 -10.98 -19.43 2.30
N THR A 48 -10.88 -20.60 1.68
CA THR A 48 -11.45 -20.87 0.36
C THR A 48 -12.97 -20.72 0.37
N ARG A 49 -13.64 -21.26 1.40
CA ARG A 49 -15.10 -21.21 1.52
C ARG A 49 -15.63 -19.83 1.89
N LEU A 50 -14.92 -19.06 2.71
CA LEU A 50 -15.25 -17.66 2.98
C LEU A 50 -15.12 -16.80 1.71
N SER A 51 -14.10 -17.06 0.89
CA SER A 51 -13.93 -16.38 -0.40
C SER A 51 -15.08 -16.72 -1.36
N ASP A 52 -15.49 -17.99 -1.42
CA ASP A 52 -16.66 -18.44 -2.19
C ASP A 52 -17.98 -17.82 -1.68
N ALA A 53 -18.08 -17.56 -0.37
CA ALA A 53 -19.20 -16.85 0.24
C ALA A 53 -19.20 -15.33 -0.02
N GLY A 54 -18.21 -14.79 -0.74
CA GLY A 54 -18.14 -13.39 -1.16
C GLY A 54 -17.41 -12.44 -0.20
N PHE A 55 -16.63 -12.98 0.75
CA PHE A 55 -15.78 -12.17 1.62
C PHE A 55 -14.37 -12.03 1.03
N GLU A 56 -13.76 -10.85 1.19
CA GLU A 56 -12.33 -10.70 0.88
C GLU A 56 -11.52 -11.24 2.08
N VAL A 57 -10.95 -12.44 1.91
CA VAL A 57 -10.25 -13.12 3.01
C VAL A 57 -8.80 -12.69 3.09
N ILE A 58 -8.46 -12.18 4.26
CA ILE A 58 -7.12 -11.79 4.64
C ILE A 58 -6.56 -12.86 5.59
N ARG A 59 -5.55 -13.61 5.14
CA ARG A 59 -4.92 -14.67 5.94
C ARG A 59 -3.72 -14.12 6.71
N TYR A 60 -3.57 -14.52 7.97
CA TYR A 60 -2.46 -14.10 8.84
C TYR A 60 -1.06 -14.38 8.25
N GLN A 61 -0.90 -15.46 7.48
CA GLN A 61 0.39 -15.82 6.88
C GLN A 61 0.79 -14.85 5.75
N ASP A 62 -0.16 -14.49 4.89
CA ASP A 62 0.06 -13.54 3.78
C ASP A 62 0.53 -12.15 4.30
N VAL A 63 0.17 -11.80 5.54
CA VAL A 63 0.58 -10.55 6.20
C VAL A 63 2.02 -10.58 6.62
N LEU A 64 2.45 -11.69 7.24
CA LEU A 64 3.83 -11.85 7.66
C LEU A 64 4.74 -11.82 6.45
N ASP A 65 4.35 -12.47 5.36
CA ASP A 65 5.12 -12.49 4.12
C ASP A 65 5.24 -11.09 3.50
N ARG A 66 4.14 -10.34 3.39
CA ARG A 66 4.17 -8.94 2.89
C ARG A 66 4.98 -8.00 3.78
N PHE A 67 4.95 -8.19 5.10
CA PHE A 67 5.71 -7.36 6.03
C PHE A 67 7.21 -7.69 6.04
N VAL A 68 7.56 -8.94 5.73
CA VAL A 68 8.94 -9.39 5.51
C VAL A 68 9.47 -8.87 4.18
N GLU A 69 8.62 -8.76 3.15
CA GLU A 69 9.00 -8.27 1.82
C GLU A 69 9.18 -6.74 1.77
N SER A 70 8.33 -5.98 2.48
CA SER A 70 8.38 -4.49 2.48
C SER A 70 9.52 -3.89 3.31
N ARG A 71 10.17 -4.69 4.16
CA ARG A 71 11.45 -4.34 4.78
C ARG A 71 12.54 -5.14 4.09
N GLY A 72 13.31 -4.48 3.23
CA GLY A 72 14.45 -5.07 2.52
C GLY A 72 15.29 -6.02 3.39
N ALA A 73 15.83 -7.03 2.70
CA ALA A 73 16.42 -8.30 3.16
C ALA A 73 17.36 -8.34 4.39
N GLU A 74 17.67 -7.22 5.03
CA GLU A 74 18.55 -7.13 6.20
C GLU A 74 17.78 -7.26 7.54
N ALA A 75 16.50 -6.88 7.60
CA ALA A 75 15.66 -7.04 8.81
C ALA A 75 14.98 -8.43 8.93
N GLY A 76 14.96 -9.19 7.83
CA GLY A 76 14.37 -10.53 7.79
C GLY A 76 15.12 -11.55 8.65
N GLN A 77 16.41 -11.31 8.95
CA GLN A 77 17.23 -12.22 9.74
C GLN A 77 17.01 -12.06 11.25
N GLU A 78 16.86 -10.82 11.73
CA GLU A 78 16.51 -10.52 13.12
C GLU A 78 15.05 -10.89 13.44
N LEU A 79 14.12 -10.67 12.49
CA LEU A 79 12.73 -11.09 12.66
C LEU A 79 12.57 -12.60 12.52
N ARG A 80 13.32 -13.29 11.64
CA ARG A 80 13.35 -14.76 11.65
C ARG A 80 13.89 -15.28 12.97
N GLN A 81 14.94 -14.69 13.53
CA GLN A 81 15.42 -15.05 14.87
C GLN A 81 14.40 -14.74 15.97
N ALA A 82 13.62 -13.65 15.86
CA ALA A 82 12.55 -13.33 16.81
C ALA A 82 11.32 -14.23 16.66
N VAL A 83 10.96 -14.60 15.43
CA VAL A 83 9.88 -15.55 15.12
C VAL A 83 10.29 -16.97 15.50
N GLU A 84 11.55 -17.34 15.29
CA GLU A 84 12.16 -18.60 15.74
C GLU A 84 12.28 -18.63 17.26
N ALA A 85 12.62 -17.52 17.92
CA ALA A 85 12.57 -17.38 19.38
C ALA A 85 11.13 -17.44 19.96
N LEU A 86 10.14 -16.95 19.21
CA LEU A 86 8.72 -17.09 19.56
C LEU A 86 8.22 -18.52 19.31
N GLN A 87 8.75 -19.20 18.30
CA GLN A 87 8.48 -20.62 18.03
C GLN A 87 9.17 -21.54 19.04
N THR A 88 10.32 -21.18 19.59
CA THR A 88 10.93 -21.89 20.73
C THR A 88 10.20 -21.59 22.05
N ALA A 89 9.67 -20.38 22.24
CA ALA A 89 8.77 -20.08 23.36
C ALA A 89 7.44 -20.87 23.30
N LYS A 90 6.98 -21.26 22.09
CA LYS A 90 5.86 -22.21 21.90
C LYS A 90 6.18 -23.61 22.47
N ALA A 91 7.45 -23.97 22.61
CA ALA A 91 7.89 -25.25 23.17
C ALA A 91 7.98 -25.26 24.71
N GLU A 92 8.06 -24.11 25.36
CA GLU A 92 8.25 -24.00 26.82
C GLU A 92 6.97 -23.79 27.63
N GLY A 93 5.80 -23.66 26.98
CA GLY A 93 4.51 -23.73 27.69
C GLY A 93 4.29 -22.65 28.76
N THR A 94 4.92 -21.48 28.64
CA THR A 94 4.63 -20.34 29.51
C THR A 94 3.42 -19.57 28.97
N VAL A 95 2.44 -19.36 29.85
CA VAL A 95 1.09 -18.87 29.53
C VAL A 95 1.03 -17.34 29.31
N ASP A 96 2.17 -16.64 29.31
CA ASP A 96 2.25 -15.16 29.33
C ASP A 96 2.89 -14.54 28.07
N GLY A 97 2.60 -15.07 26.88
CA GLY A 97 2.74 -14.27 25.65
C GLY A 97 1.58 -13.27 25.52
N PRO A 98 1.70 -12.16 24.77
CA PRO A 98 0.52 -11.39 24.38
C PRO A 98 -0.50 -12.37 23.79
N SER A 99 -1.72 -12.38 24.34
CA SER A 99 -2.72 -13.39 24.02
C SER A 99 -2.85 -13.48 22.49
N ARG A 100 -2.88 -14.70 21.94
CA ARG A 100 -2.97 -14.90 20.48
C ARG A 100 -4.14 -14.11 19.87
N GLU A 101 -5.17 -13.85 20.66
CA GLU A 101 -6.32 -13.00 20.34
C GLU A 101 -5.93 -11.52 20.17
N ALA A 102 -5.10 -10.95 21.05
CA ALA A 102 -4.61 -9.57 20.94
C ALA A 102 -3.72 -9.39 19.71
N SER A 103 -2.87 -10.38 19.40
CA SER A 103 -2.07 -10.38 18.18
C SER A 103 -2.95 -10.45 16.93
N ALA A 104 -3.96 -11.33 16.91
CA ALA A 104 -4.89 -11.46 15.79
C ALA A 104 -5.70 -10.17 15.56
N LEU A 105 -6.18 -9.53 16.63
CA LEU A 105 -6.89 -8.25 16.54
C LEU A 105 -5.98 -7.16 16.01
N ARG A 106 -4.73 -7.06 16.48
CA ARG A 106 -3.81 -6.06 15.98
C ARG A 106 -3.46 -6.29 14.52
N THR A 107 -3.32 -7.54 14.08
CA THR A 107 -3.14 -7.86 12.65
C THR A 107 -4.36 -7.44 11.84
N ALA A 108 -5.59 -7.74 12.30
CA ALA A 108 -6.81 -7.31 11.62
C ALA A 108 -6.88 -5.78 11.48
N GLN A 109 -6.56 -5.05 12.56
CA GLN A 109 -6.49 -3.58 12.56
C GLN A 109 -5.43 -3.06 11.60
N LEU A 110 -4.23 -3.65 11.62
CA LEU A 110 -3.13 -3.26 10.73
C LEU A 110 -3.48 -3.48 9.27
N MET A 111 -4.43 -4.34 8.94
CA MET A 111 -4.81 -4.65 7.56
C MET A 111 -6.08 -3.96 7.10
N GLY A 112 -6.71 -3.16 7.96
CA GLY A 112 -7.99 -2.55 7.65
C GLY A 112 -9.08 -3.59 7.38
N ALA A 113 -8.99 -4.76 8.02
CA ALA A 113 -10.04 -5.77 7.94
C ALA A 113 -11.29 -5.26 8.68
N ASP A 114 -12.44 -5.30 8.02
CA ASP A 114 -13.70 -4.86 8.63
C ASP A 114 -14.12 -5.80 9.77
N PHE A 115 -13.83 -7.09 9.62
CA PHE A 115 -14.16 -8.13 10.58
C PHE A 115 -13.02 -9.11 10.82
N LEU A 116 -12.99 -9.70 12.01
CA LEU A 116 -12.09 -10.79 12.39
C LEU A 116 -12.91 -12.04 12.69
N VAL A 117 -12.71 -13.10 11.91
CA VAL A 117 -13.30 -14.42 12.12
C VAL A 117 -12.28 -15.30 12.83
N MET A 118 -12.61 -15.67 14.07
CA MET A 118 -11.80 -16.58 14.89
C MET A 118 -12.46 -17.95 14.97
N ALA A 119 -11.80 -18.94 14.38
CA ALA A 119 -12.16 -20.35 14.50
C ALA A 119 -11.25 -21.03 15.52
N SER A 120 -11.82 -21.78 16.46
CA SER A 120 -11.07 -22.52 17.48
C SER A 120 -11.47 -23.98 17.45
N LEU A 121 -10.52 -24.90 17.25
CA LEU A 121 -10.74 -26.33 17.47
C LEU A 121 -10.72 -26.57 18.99
N VAL A 122 -11.87 -26.87 19.59
CA VAL A 122 -12.03 -26.91 21.06
C VAL A 122 -11.70 -28.29 21.63
N SER A 123 -12.26 -29.35 21.04
CA SER A 123 -12.02 -30.72 21.52
C SER A 123 -12.31 -31.73 20.41
N LEU A 124 -11.48 -32.77 20.33
CA LEU A 124 -11.78 -33.99 19.59
C LEU A 124 -12.09 -35.08 20.61
N GLY A 125 -13.30 -35.62 20.58
CA GLY A 125 -13.73 -36.70 21.46
C GLY A 125 -14.11 -37.94 20.67
N GLU A 126 -13.86 -39.11 21.23
CA GLU A 126 -14.30 -40.38 20.68
C GLU A 126 -15.17 -41.11 21.70
N ASN A 127 -16.29 -41.66 21.25
CA ASN A 127 -17.19 -42.43 22.09
C ASN A 127 -17.48 -43.78 21.41
N GLN A 128 -17.18 -44.87 22.10
CA GLN A 128 -17.39 -46.23 21.58
C GLN A 128 -18.55 -46.88 22.33
N LYS A 129 -19.49 -47.45 21.57
CA LYS A 129 -20.65 -48.17 22.08
C LYS A 129 -20.67 -49.58 21.53
N ASN A 130 -20.58 -50.55 22.43
CA ASN A 130 -20.74 -51.96 22.09
C ASN A 130 -22.20 -52.37 22.29
N VAL A 131 -22.85 -52.77 21.19
CA VAL A 131 -24.25 -53.18 21.15
C VAL A 131 -24.32 -54.67 20.82
N LEU A 132 -24.98 -55.45 21.67
CA LEU A 132 -25.37 -56.82 21.36
C LEU A 132 -26.82 -56.82 20.89
N ALA A 133 -27.03 -56.99 19.59
CA ALA A 133 -28.36 -57.09 18.99
C ALA A 133 -28.44 -58.34 18.12
N TYR A 134 -29.51 -59.13 18.28
CA TYR A 134 -29.78 -60.32 17.47
C TYR A 134 -28.60 -61.32 17.39
N GLY A 135 -27.87 -61.50 18.50
CA GLY A 135 -26.74 -62.44 18.58
C GLY A 135 -25.46 -61.99 17.87
N THR A 136 -25.43 -60.78 17.30
CA THR A 136 -24.23 -60.19 16.69
C THR A 136 -23.72 -59.04 17.56
N GLN A 137 -22.41 -59.01 17.84
CA GLN A 137 -21.76 -57.84 18.43
C GLN A 137 -21.56 -56.77 17.37
N GLN A 138 -22.01 -55.56 17.68
CA GLN A 138 -21.78 -54.36 16.89
C GLN A 138 -21.00 -53.36 17.72
N GLU A 139 -19.98 -52.75 17.12
CA GLU A 139 -19.19 -51.68 17.71
C GLU A 139 -19.49 -50.38 16.95
N ILE A 140 -19.97 -49.37 17.67
CA ILE A 140 -20.29 -48.06 17.11
C ILE A 140 -19.32 -47.06 17.72
N ALA A 141 -18.36 -46.59 16.92
CA ALA A 141 -17.46 -45.52 17.27
C ALA A 141 -18.02 -44.19 16.74
N GLU A 142 -18.23 -43.22 17.61
CA GLU A 142 -18.69 -41.86 17.30
C GLU A 142 -17.58 -40.87 17.66
N THR A 143 -16.95 -40.29 16.64
CA THR A 143 -15.95 -39.24 16.80
C THR A 143 -16.61 -37.89 16.65
N THR A 144 -16.48 -37.02 17.66
CA THR A 144 -17.07 -35.68 17.68
C THR A 144 -15.99 -34.61 17.76
N LEU A 145 -15.99 -33.71 16.78
CA LEU A 145 -15.18 -32.50 16.77
C LEU A 145 -16.02 -31.31 17.22
N ARG A 146 -15.62 -30.65 18.31
CA ARG A 146 -16.21 -29.39 18.78
C ARG A 146 -15.33 -28.22 18.36
N MET A 147 -15.96 -27.18 17.86
CA MET A 147 -15.31 -25.96 17.42
C MET A 147 -16.04 -24.75 17.98
N GLY A 148 -15.30 -23.66 18.22
CA GLY A 148 -15.86 -22.36 18.55
C GLY A 148 -15.67 -21.42 17.38
N LEU A 149 -16.70 -20.63 17.09
CA LEU A 149 -16.67 -19.53 16.16
C LEU A 149 -16.88 -18.23 16.93
N ARG A 150 -16.05 -17.23 16.68
CA ARG A 150 -16.25 -15.86 17.16
C ARG A 150 -16.02 -14.91 15.98
N VAL A 151 -16.95 -13.98 15.77
CA VAL A 151 -16.82 -12.91 14.78
C VAL A 151 -16.75 -11.60 15.54
N LEU A 152 -15.65 -10.88 15.32
CA LEU A 152 -15.34 -9.62 15.98
C LEU A 152 -15.31 -8.50 14.96
N GLU A 153 -15.64 -7.30 15.42
CA GLU A 153 -15.44 -6.04 14.70
C GLU A 153 -13.94 -5.72 14.60
N GLY A 154 -13.44 -5.42 13.40
CA GLY A 154 -12.01 -5.23 13.15
C GLY A 154 -11.41 -4.00 13.84
N ALA A 155 -12.17 -2.92 14.00
CA ALA A 155 -11.68 -1.68 14.62
C ALA A 155 -11.50 -1.80 16.14
N GLN A 156 -12.56 -2.24 16.84
CA GLN A 156 -12.62 -2.22 18.31
C GLN A 156 -12.48 -3.60 18.95
N GLY A 157 -12.51 -4.68 18.17
CA GLY A 157 -12.48 -6.06 18.68
C GLY A 157 -13.77 -6.45 19.41
N ARG A 158 -14.88 -5.74 19.19
CA ARG A 158 -16.17 -6.06 19.81
C ARG A 158 -16.72 -7.34 19.20
N GLN A 159 -17.10 -8.31 20.02
CA GLN A 159 -17.73 -9.54 19.53
C GLN A 159 -19.14 -9.25 19.01
N ILE A 160 -19.36 -9.49 17.72
CA ILE A 160 -20.65 -9.33 17.04
C ILE A 160 -21.44 -10.63 17.12
N TYR A 161 -20.75 -11.74 16.90
CA TYR A 161 -21.34 -13.07 16.86
C TYR A 161 -20.40 -14.09 17.50
N GLY A 162 -20.97 -15.13 18.09
CA GLY A 162 -20.20 -16.27 18.59
C GLY A 162 -21.09 -17.48 18.77
N ASP A 163 -20.56 -18.64 18.41
CA ASP A 163 -21.28 -19.91 18.51
C ASP A 163 -20.32 -21.09 18.77
N ILE A 164 -20.86 -22.19 19.26
CA ILE A 164 -20.14 -23.45 19.47
C ILE A 164 -20.79 -24.53 18.60
N LEU A 165 -19.99 -25.11 17.71
CA LEU A 165 -20.45 -26.09 16.74
C LEU A 165 -19.88 -27.46 17.09
N ALA A 166 -20.65 -28.52 16.85
CA ALA A 166 -20.18 -29.88 17.01
C ALA A 166 -20.55 -30.70 15.76
N VAL A 167 -19.53 -31.25 15.10
CA VAL A 167 -19.70 -32.19 14.00
C VAL A 167 -19.28 -33.57 14.46
N ASN A 168 -20.03 -34.60 14.07
CA ASN A 168 -19.73 -35.98 14.43
C ASN A 168 -19.67 -36.87 13.19
N GLU A 169 -18.89 -37.94 13.31
CA GLU A 169 -18.85 -39.03 12.35
C GLU A 169 -19.00 -40.36 13.09
N LYS A 170 -19.86 -41.22 12.55
CA LYS A 170 -20.22 -42.50 13.14
C LYS A 170 -19.72 -43.63 12.26
N VAL A 171 -18.87 -44.48 12.83
CA VAL A 171 -18.38 -45.71 12.19
C VAL A 171 -19.05 -46.88 12.90
N GLN A 172 -19.71 -47.74 12.12
CA GLN A 172 -20.34 -48.95 12.63
C GLN A 172 -19.58 -50.16 12.10
N GLN A 173 -19.15 -51.02 13.02
CA GLN A 173 -18.48 -52.27 12.70
C GLN A 173 -19.29 -53.44 13.25
N ASN A 174 -19.32 -54.53 12.51
CA ASN A 174 -19.88 -55.80 12.98
C ASN A 174 -19.06 -56.95 12.38
N GLN A 175 -19.34 -58.19 12.80
CA GLN A 175 -18.59 -59.37 12.36
C GLN A 175 -18.56 -59.58 10.82
N ASN A 176 -19.49 -58.97 10.08
CA ASN A 176 -19.62 -59.09 8.63
C ASN A 176 -19.17 -57.83 7.87
N ILE A 177 -18.90 -56.71 8.57
CA ILE A 177 -18.54 -55.41 8.00
C ILE A 177 -17.36 -54.86 8.80
N GLN A 178 -16.16 -54.99 8.22
CA GLN A 178 -14.98 -54.26 8.66
C GLN A 178 -14.85 -53.03 7.78
N MET A 179 -15.34 -51.89 8.27
CA MET A 179 -15.00 -50.60 7.68
C MET A 179 -13.68 -50.15 8.30
N THR A 180 -12.64 -50.05 7.47
CA THR A 180 -11.50 -49.17 7.76
C THR A 180 -11.97 -47.78 7.32
N PRO A 181 -12.44 -46.91 8.23
CA PRO A 181 -12.71 -45.54 7.84
C PRO A 181 -11.42 -44.96 7.26
N GLY A 182 -11.55 -44.14 6.21
CA GLY A 182 -10.44 -43.28 5.77
C GLY A 182 -10.06 -42.31 6.90
N ASP A 183 -9.21 -41.32 6.61
CA ASP A 183 -8.80 -40.36 7.63
C ASP A 183 -10.03 -39.58 8.18
N LEU A 184 -10.48 -39.96 9.39
CA LEU A 184 -11.67 -39.41 10.04
C LEU A 184 -11.51 -37.93 10.38
N ILE A 185 -10.28 -37.53 10.76
CA ILE A 185 -9.96 -36.16 11.14
C ILE A 185 -10.16 -35.20 9.95
N PRO A 186 -9.55 -35.39 8.77
CA PRO A 186 -9.83 -34.59 7.57
C PRO A 186 -11.32 -34.51 7.23
N THR A 187 -12.05 -35.63 7.35
CA THR A 187 -13.49 -35.65 7.08
C THR A 187 -14.27 -34.76 8.05
N LEU A 188 -13.96 -34.84 9.35
CA LEU A 188 -14.57 -33.97 10.37
C LEU A 188 -14.17 -32.50 10.19
N LEU A 189 -12.94 -32.22 9.78
CA LEU A 189 -12.46 -30.86 9.53
C LEU A 189 -13.15 -30.25 8.31
N ASP A 190 -13.35 -30.99 7.21
CA ASP A 190 -14.09 -30.47 6.04
C ASP A 190 -15.56 -30.18 6.40
N ARG A 191 -16.24 -31.12 7.07
CA ARG A 191 -17.61 -30.89 7.57
C ARG A 191 -17.67 -29.72 8.54
N GLY A 192 -16.65 -29.58 9.39
CA GLY A 192 -16.52 -28.49 10.32
C GLY A 192 -16.35 -27.13 9.63
N ALA A 193 -15.54 -27.08 8.56
CA ALA A 193 -15.33 -25.87 7.76
C ALA A 193 -16.62 -25.45 7.07
N VAL A 194 -17.38 -26.39 6.51
CA VAL A 194 -18.71 -26.14 5.92
C VAL A 194 -19.65 -25.53 6.96
N ALA A 195 -19.81 -26.18 8.11
CA ALA A 195 -20.71 -25.70 9.15
C ALA A 195 -20.31 -24.32 9.68
N LEU A 196 -19.01 -24.09 9.90
CA LEU A 196 -18.50 -22.82 10.42
C LEU A 196 -18.77 -21.67 9.43
N VAL A 197 -18.52 -21.88 8.14
CA VAL A 197 -18.75 -20.86 7.12
C VAL A 197 -20.23 -20.54 6.96
N GLU A 198 -21.11 -21.53 7.05
CA GLU A 198 -22.56 -21.28 7.05
C GLU A 198 -22.99 -20.38 8.21
N HIS A 199 -22.48 -20.61 9.42
CA HIS A 199 -22.76 -19.73 10.56
C HIS A 199 -22.17 -18.32 10.37
N VAL A 200 -20.99 -18.19 9.74
CA VAL A 200 -20.45 -16.87 9.37
C VAL A 200 -21.37 -16.17 8.36
N ARG A 201 -21.86 -16.90 7.35
CA ARG A 201 -22.80 -16.38 6.34
C ARG A 201 -24.12 -15.95 6.96
N GLU A 202 -24.63 -16.70 7.93
CA GLU A 202 -25.82 -16.30 8.71
C GLU A 202 -25.56 -15.04 9.55
N SER A 203 -24.34 -14.90 10.09
CA SER A 203 -23.93 -13.71 10.83
C SER A 203 -23.64 -12.50 9.92
N ALA A 204 -23.57 -12.66 8.60
CA ALA A 204 -23.24 -11.60 7.66
C ALA A 204 -24.17 -10.38 7.75
N ALA A 205 -25.47 -10.60 8.01
CA ALA A 205 -26.42 -9.51 8.22
C ALA A 205 -26.13 -8.73 9.52
N ALA A 206 -25.73 -9.42 10.59
CA ALA A 206 -25.32 -8.78 11.84
C ALA A 206 -23.97 -8.05 11.69
N MET A 207 -23.07 -8.59 10.87
CA MET A 207 -21.82 -7.93 10.49
C MET A 207 -22.09 -6.63 9.71
N ALA A 208 -22.94 -6.68 8.69
CA ALA A 208 -23.31 -5.51 7.90
C ALA A 208 -24.03 -4.42 8.71
N ALA A 209 -24.84 -4.79 9.70
CA ALA A 209 -25.47 -3.85 10.62
C ALA A 209 -24.49 -3.26 11.66
N ALA A 210 -23.38 -3.98 11.92
CA ALA A 210 -22.34 -3.59 12.85
C ALA A 210 -21.19 -2.81 12.17
N THR A 211 -21.19 -2.66 10.84
CA THR A 211 -20.15 -1.93 10.10
C THR A 211 -20.06 -0.49 10.62
N PRO A 212 -18.98 -0.11 11.33
CA PRO A 212 -18.80 1.26 11.76
C PRO A 212 -18.61 2.16 10.53
N GLU A 213 -19.04 3.43 10.62
CA GLU A 213 -18.65 4.42 9.60
C GLU A 213 -17.12 4.39 9.45
N PRO A 214 -16.58 4.48 8.21
CA PRO A 214 -15.15 4.34 7.98
C PRO A 214 -14.40 5.39 8.79
N THR A 215 -13.78 4.96 9.89
CA THR A 215 -12.91 5.82 10.68
C THR A 215 -11.65 6.05 9.88
N LEU A 216 -11.58 7.19 9.20
CA LEU A 216 -10.39 7.61 8.49
C LEU A 216 -9.29 7.96 9.51
N ALA A 217 -8.11 7.39 9.33
CA ALA A 217 -6.91 7.77 10.06
C ALA A 217 -6.30 9.02 9.43
N SER A 218 -5.89 9.98 10.27
CA SER A 218 -5.13 11.14 9.84
C SER A 218 -3.63 10.81 9.88
N VAL A 219 -3.00 10.77 8.72
CA VAL A 219 -1.56 10.48 8.57
C VAL A 219 -0.85 11.72 8.04
N THR A 220 0.26 12.08 8.69
CA THR A 220 1.10 13.20 8.29
C THR A 220 2.30 12.69 7.50
N PHE A 221 2.46 13.17 6.27
CA PHE A 221 3.61 12.87 5.44
C PHE A 221 4.53 14.08 5.42
N THR A 222 5.77 13.91 5.86
CA THR A 222 6.82 14.93 5.82
C THR A 222 7.88 14.55 4.79
N SER A 223 8.33 15.54 4.03
CA SER A 223 9.46 15.39 3.13
C SER A 223 10.28 16.68 3.16
N GLN A 224 11.60 16.54 3.09
CA GLN A 224 12.52 17.68 2.93
C GLN A 224 12.30 18.41 1.60
N VAL A 225 11.66 17.74 0.64
CA VAL A 225 11.50 18.13 -0.75
C VAL A 225 10.03 18.49 -0.97
N ALA A 226 9.70 19.79 -0.84
CA ALA A 226 8.30 20.26 -0.89
C ALA A 226 7.64 20.07 -2.27
N GLY A 227 6.42 19.55 -2.31
CA GLY A 227 5.66 19.31 -3.54
C GLY A 227 5.88 17.92 -4.16
N ALA A 228 6.39 16.95 -3.40
CA ALA A 228 6.46 15.57 -3.85
C ALA A 228 5.05 14.96 -3.92
N ALA A 229 4.68 14.34 -5.04
CA ALA A 229 3.39 13.70 -5.22
C ALA A 229 3.33 12.43 -4.36
N VAL A 230 2.26 12.27 -3.59
CA VAL A 230 1.99 11.13 -2.72
C VAL A 230 0.85 10.31 -3.32
N GLU A 231 1.15 9.04 -3.57
CA GLU A 231 0.26 8.01 -4.08
C GLU A 231 0.13 6.92 -3.03
N ILE A 232 -1.10 6.44 -2.80
CA ILE A 232 -1.38 5.32 -1.89
C ILE A 232 -2.26 4.32 -2.63
N ASP A 233 -1.81 3.07 -2.71
CA ASP A 233 -2.44 1.98 -3.48
C ASP A 233 -2.72 2.36 -4.94
N GLY A 234 -1.82 3.15 -5.54
CA GLY A 234 -1.95 3.67 -6.90
C GLY A 234 -2.91 4.86 -7.07
N VAL A 235 -3.48 5.38 -5.99
CA VAL A 235 -4.34 6.59 -6.01
C VAL A 235 -3.55 7.81 -5.54
N VAL A 236 -3.49 8.85 -6.38
CA VAL A 236 -2.86 10.13 -6.04
C VAL A 236 -3.72 10.87 -5.01
N LEU A 237 -3.20 11.07 -3.79
CA LEU A 237 -3.88 11.80 -2.72
C LEU A 237 -3.53 13.28 -2.69
N GLY A 238 -2.29 13.64 -3.08
CA GLY A 238 -1.84 15.04 -3.11
C GLY A 238 -0.33 15.17 -3.03
N THR A 239 0.14 16.21 -2.33
CA THR A 239 1.58 16.54 -2.24
C THR A 239 2.08 16.62 -0.81
N ALA A 240 3.29 16.11 -0.53
CA ALA A 240 3.98 16.26 0.75
C ALA A 240 4.81 17.57 0.81
N PRO A 241 4.93 18.24 1.98
CA PRO A 241 4.32 17.89 3.26
C PRO A 241 2.80 18.11 3.30
N GLY A 242 2.06 17.19 3.91
CA GLY A 242 0.60 17.25 3.97
C GLY A 242 0.00 16.24 4.95
N VAL A 243 -1.23 16.50 5.38
CA VAL A 243 -2.03 15.56 6.20
C VAL A 243 -3.10 14.96 5.30
N PHE A 244 -3.16 13.63 5.27
CA PHE A 244 -4.12 12.89 4.45
C PHE A 244 -4.98 11.98 5.32
N GLN A 245 -6.25 11.87 4.94
CA GLN A 245 -7.20 10.97 5.58
C GLN A 245 -7.27 9.68 4.76
N VAL A 246 -6.83 8.59 5.38
CA VAL A 246 -6.70 7.28 4.74
C VAL A 246 -7.39 6.22 5.59
N ARG A 247 -7.77 5.10 4.98
CA ARG A 247 -8.18 3.96 5.78
C ARG A 247 -6.98 3.48 6.61
N PRO A 248 -7.15 3.14 7.89
CA PRO A 248 -6.11 2.43 8.63
C PRO A 248 -5.85 1.07 7.97
N GLY A 249 -4.59 0.71 7.76
CA GLY A 249 -4.27 -0.49 6.98
C GLY A 249 -2.81 -0.55 6.51
N VAL A 250 -2.38 -1.69 5.96
CA VAL A 250 -1.14 -1.79 5.21
C VAL A 250 -1.43 -1.29 3.81
N HIS A 251 -0.78 -0.19 3.45
CA HIS A 251 -0.94 0.43 2.15
C HIS A 251 0.41 0.53 1.45
N GLU A 252 0.39 0.46 0.13
CA GLU A 252 1.56 0.73 -0.70
C GLU A 252 1.67 2.24 -0.90
N VAL A 253 2.68 2.86 -0.27
CA VAL A 253 2.92 4.29 -0.39
C VAL A 253 4.01 4.52 -1.42
N ARG A 254 3.68 5.30 -2.45
CA ARG A 254 4.62 5.75 -3.46
C ARG A 254 4.71 7.27 -3.45
N VAL A 255 5.94 7.78 -3.41
CA VAL A 255 6.23 9.21 -3.38
C VAL A 255 7.19 9.53 -4.51
N ALA A 256 6.74 10.39 -5.43
CA ALA A 256 7.47 10.73 -6.63
C ALA A 256 7.60 12.24 -6.80
N ARG A 257 8.77 12.68 -7.26
CA ARG A 257 8.99 14.05 -7.71
C ARG A 257 9.95 14.06 -8.88
N GLU A 258 9.71 14.94 -9.83
CA GLU A 258 10.62 15.14 -10.96
C GLU A 258 12.04 15.50 -10.48
N GLY A 259 13.05 14.79 -10.99
CA GLY A 259 14.46 14.98 -10.62
C GLY A 259 14.90 14.24 -9.35
N TYR A 260 13.99 13.53 -8.67
CA TYR A 260 14.30 12.73 -7.48
C TYR A 260 14.03 11.24 -7.73
N ALA A 261 14.70 10.39 -6.95
CA ALA A 261 14.39 8.97 -6.93
C ALA A 261 12.97 8.76 -6.38
N THR A 262 12.22 7.85 -7.01
CA THR A 262 10.89 7.45 -6.50
C THR A 262 11.09 6.63 -5.24
N TRP A 263 10.37 6.98 -4.18
CA TRP A 263 10.36 6.23 -2.93
C TRP A 263 9.07 5.41 -2.88
N GLU A 264 9.19 4.10 -2.69
CA GLU A 264 8.07 3.17 -2.67
C GLU A 264 8.23 2.19 -1.52
N LYS A 265 7.21 2.08 -0.67
CA LYS A 265 7.24 1.19 0.49
C LYS A 265 5.84 0.84 0.98
N SER A 266 5.63 -0.42 1.36
CA SER A 266 4.41 -0.81 2.08
C SER A 266 4.52 -0.42 3.55
N VAL A 267 3.60 0.42 4.02
CA VAL A 267 3.58 0.95 5.39
C VAL A 267 2.23 0.69 6.03
N ALA A 268 2.23 0.25 7.29
CA ALA A 268 1.01 0.15 8.10
C ALA A 268 0.60 1.54 8.60
N LEU A 269 -0.39 2.14 7.96
CA LEU A 269 -0.94 3.45 8.28
C LEU A 269 -1.95 3.32 9.43
N HIS A 270 -1.79 4.17 10.45
CA HIS A 270 -2.72 4.27 11.58
C HIS A 270 -2.91 5.74 11.95
N ASP A 271 -3.96 6.02 12.74
CA ASP A 271 -4.26 7.40 13.12
C ASP A 271 -3.10 8.04 13.90
N GLY A 272 -2.79 9.29 13.56
CA GLY A 272 -1.69 10.07 14.14
C GLY A 272 -0.28 9.67 13.67
N LEU A 273 -0.12 8.75 12.71
CA LEU A 273 1.19 8.37 12.19
C LEU A 273 1.85 9.57 11.47
N THR A 274 3.13 9.81 11.77
CA THR A 274 3.98 10.76 11.02
C THR A 274 5.07 9.98 10.30
N LEU A 275 5.11 10.09 8.98
CA LEU A 275 6.07 9.41 8.13
C LEU A 275 7.03 10.43 7.51
N ASP A 276 8.32 10.29 7.81
CA ASP A 276 9.38 11.11 7.20
C ASP A 276 10.01 10.39 6.02
N ILE A 277 9.95 11.02 4.85
CA ILE A 277 10.38 10.44 3.57
C ILE A 277 11.69 11.08 3.15
N PRO A 278 12.82 10.37 3.29
CA PRO A 278 14.09 10.82 2.73
C PRO A 278 14.02 10.70 1.21
N MET A 279 14.09 11.83 0.50
CA MET A 279 14.16 11.86 -0.96
C MET A 279 15.59 12.14 -1.39
N GLU A 280 16.14 11.25 -2.22
CA GLU A 280 17.45 11.42 -2.84
C GLU A 280 17.31 11.88 -4.29
N LEU A 281 18.28 12.67 -4.77
CA LEU A 281 18.32 13.08 -6.18
C LEU A 281 18.52 11.87 -7.09
N SER A 282 17.79 11.83 -8.20
CA SER A 282 18.03 10.81 -9.23
C SER A 282 19.29 11.14 -10.03
N ALA A 283 19.87 10.14 -10.71
CA ALA A 283 21.01 10.35 -11.60
C ALA A 283 20.74 11.41 -12.69
N GLU A 284 19.50 11.48 -13.18
CA GLU A 284 19.06 12.51 -14.13
C GLU A 284 18.91 13.89 -13.48
N GLY A 285 18.49 13.96 -12.22
CA GLY A 285 18.43 15.20 -11.43
C GLY A 285 19.81 15.80 -11.22
N ILE A 286 20.80 14.95 -10.89
CA ILE A 286 22.20 15.35 -10.75
C ILE A 286 22.75 15.90 -12.08
N ALA A 287 22.45 15.24 -13.20
CA ALA A 287 22.90 15.69 -14.52
C ALA A 287 22.30 17.06 -14.91
N ARG A 288 20.99 17.25 -14.71
CA ARG A 288 20.33 18.55 -14.96
C ARG A 288 20.84 19.66 -14.04
N GLN A 289 21.10 19.36 -12.77
CA GLN A 289 21.66 20.33 -11.84
C GLN A 289 23.06 20.78 -12.29
N GLY A 290 23.91 19.84 -12.71
CA GLY A 290 25.24 20.16 -13.25
C GLY A 290 25.18 21.05 -14.50
N GLU A 291 24.20 20.84 -15.37
CA GLU A 291 24.02 21.67 -16.57
C GLU A 291 23.50 23.09 -16.25
N LEU A 292 22.58 23.21 -15.27
CA LEU A 292 22.09 24.49 -14.78
C LEU A 292 23.20 25.30 -14.08
N GLU A 293 24.02 24.65 -13.27
CA GLU A 293 25.18 25.28 -12.61
C GLU A 293 26.21 25.74 -13.65
N ALA A 294 26.50 24.92 -14.67
CA ALA A 294 27.39 25.29 -15.75
C ALA A 294 26.87 26.51 -16.55
N GLN A 295 25.56 26.58 -16.82
CA GLN A 295 24.95 27.74 -17.47
C GLN A 295 24.96 29.00 -16.57
N ALA A 296 24.78 28.86 -15.26
CA ALA A 296 24.86 29.97 -14.33
C ALA A 296 26.27 30.57 -14.30
N ILE A 297 27.29 29.72 -14.21
CA ILE A 297 28.70 30.12 -14.26
C ILE A 297 29.02 30.79 -15.60
N ALA A 298 28.55 30.24 -16.73
CA ALA A 298 28.77 30.83 -18.04
C ALA A 298 28.10 32.21 -18.19
N ARG A 299 26.88 32.38 -17.67
CA ARG A 299 26.21 33.69 -17.63
C ARG A 299 26.98 34.69 -16.78
N GLU A 300 27.40 34.30 -15.58
CA GLU A 300 28.19 35.15 -14.69
C GLU A 300 29.52 35.58 -15.34
N GLN A 301 30.24 34.65 -15.93
CA GLN A 301 31.47 34.93 -16.69
C GLN A 301 31.21 35.89 -17.86
N SER A 302 30.15 35.68 -18.65
CA SER A 302 29.80 36.58 -19.76
C SER A 302 29.47 38.00 -19.29
N THR A 303 28.81 38.14 -18.13
CA THR A 303 28.52 39.45 -17.54
C THR A 303 29.77 40.14 -17.00
N ALA A 304 30.69 39.38 -16.39
CA ALA A 304 31.96 39.89 -15.91
C ALA A 304 32.87 40.34 -17.06
N GLU A 305 32.94 39.57 -18.15
CA GLU A 305 33.68 39.94 -19.37
C GLU A 305 33.10 41.17 -20.04
N ALA A 306 31.78 41.30 -20.11
CA ALA A 306 31.12 42.50 -20.63
C ALA A 306 31.45 43.74 -19.81
N GLN A 307 31.41 43.64 -18.47
CA GLN A 307 31.79 44.73 -17.56
C GLN A 307 33.27 45.09 -17.64
N ALA A 308 34.15 44.10 -17.79
CA ALA A 308 35.58 44.32 -17.97
C ALA A 308 35.88 45.11 -19.25
N LYS A 309 35.19 44.80 -20.36
CA LYS A 309 35.32 45.54 -21.64
C LYS A 309 34.83 46.98 -21.52
N VAL A 310 33.71 47.22 -20.83
CA VAL A 310 33.19 48.58 -20.60
C VAL A 310 34.18 49.40 -19.78
N THR A 311 34.68 48.84 -18.67
CA THR A 311 35.66 49.52 -17.80
C THR A 311 36.98 49.81 -18.53
N LEU A 312 37.45 48.89 -19.38
CA LEU A 312 38.66 49.08 -20.17
C LEU A 312 38.47 50.21 -21.20
N ALA A 313 37.34 50.22 -21.92
CA ALA A 313 37.02 51.27 -22.87
C ALA A 313 36.86 52.65 -22.20
N GLU A 314 36.28 52.72 -20.99
CA GLU A 314 36.23 53.94 -20.19
C GLU A 314 37.63 54.42 -19.77
N GLY A 315 38.51 53.49 -19.40
CA GLY A 315 39.91 53.78 -19.08
C GLY A 315 40.71 54.30 -20.28
N GLU A 316 40.53 53.69 -21.45
CA GLU A 316 41.14 54.13 -22.71
C GLU A 316 40.62 55.51 -23.13
N ALA A 317 39.31 55.73 -23.11
CA ALA A 317 38.71 57.03 -23.41
C ALA A 317 39.22 58.13 -22.48
N LYS A 318 39.41 57.83 -21.19
CA LYS A 318 39.98 58.77 -20.23
C LYS A 318 41.44 59.09 -20.53
N LYS A 319 42.26 58.07 -20.86
CA LYS A 319 43.66 58.24 -21.25
C LYS A 319 43.82 59.06 -22.54
N ASP A 320 42.94 58.84 -23.51
CA ASP A 320 42.92 59.61 -24.76
C ASP A 320 42.49 61.06 -24.52
N SER A 321 41.57 61.31 -23.58
CA SER A 321 41.19 62.68 -23.18
C SER A 321 42.30 63.43 -22.42
N GLU A 322 43.14 62.72 -21.66
CA GLU A 322 44.22 63.30 -20.86
C GLU A 322 45.54 63.41 -21.64
N SER A 323 45.66 62.77 -22.80
CA SER A 323 46.85 62.86 -23.66
C SER A 323 46.74 64.03 -24.65
N TYR A 324 47.32 65.17 -24.25
CA TYR A 324 47.48 66.35 -25.11
C TYR A 324 48.48 66.04 -26.23
N ILE A 325 48.02 65.50 -27.36
CA ILE A 325 48.83 65.38 -28.57
C ILE A 325 49.02 66.78 -29.14
N ARG A 326 50.19 67.39 -28.95
CA ARG A 326 50.62 68.55 -29.75
C ARG A 326 50.83 68.07 -31.18
N ILE A 327 49.90 68.38 -32.07
CA ILE A 327 50.14 68.36 -33.52
C ILE A 327 50.95 69.62 -33.84
N GLU A 328 52.28 69.56 -33.76
CA GLU A 328 53.13 70.58 -34.35
C GLU A 328 53.29 70.29 -35.84
N GLY A 329 52.81 71.20 -36.68
CA GLY A 329 53.07 71.20 -38.12
C GLY A 329 51.86 71.44 -39.02
N THR A 330 51.13 72.53 -38.84
CA THR A 330 50.27 73.08 -39.92
C THR A 330 51.10 74.00 -40.81
N PRO A 331 51.30 73.74 -42.11
CA PRO A 331 51.72 74.78 -43.04
C PRO A 331 50.57 75.77 -43.23
N GLN A 332 50.92 77.04 -43.07
CA GLN A 332 50.05 78.18 -43.29
C GLN A 332 49.74 78.35 -44.80
N SER A 333 48.51 78.78 -45.06
CA SER A 333 48.00 79.37 -46.31
C SER A 333 48.05 78.51 -47.58
N LEU A 334 46.90 77.99 -47.98
CA LEU A 334 46.56 77.82 -49.40
C LEU A 334 45.71 79.02 -49.81
N SER A 335 46.35 79.90 -50.59
CA SER A 335 45.72 81.03 -51.27
C SER A 335 44.73 80.53 -52.30
N ILE A 336 43.51 81.04 -52.25
CA ILE A 336 42.52 80.95 -53.33
C ILE A 336 43.05 81.77 -54.50
N GLY A 337 43.39 81.08 -55.59
CA GLY A 337 43.71 81.64 -56.89
C GLY A 337 42.66 81.16 -57.88
N ASP A 338 41.86 82.13 -58.34
CA ASP A 338 40.95 82.05 -59.48
C ASP A 338 41.70 81.58 -60.74
N LEU A 339 41.14 80.58 -61.45
CA LEU A 339 41.40 80.29 -62.86
C LEU A 339 40.29 79.35 -63.38
N ASP A 340 39.32 80.00 -64.02
CA ASP A 340 38.44 79.51 -65.09
C ASP A 340 39.09 78.44 -65.99
N ASP A 341 38.48 77.26 -66.13
CA ASP A 341 38.09 76.73 -67.45
C ASP A 341 37.19 75.49 -67.32
N ARG A 342 36.37 75.34 -68.36
CA ARG A 342 35.21 74.48 -68.57
C ARG A 342 35.54 73.00 -68.60
N ASP A 343 34.61 72.17 -68.12
CA ASP A 343 33.74 71.31 -68.93
C ASP A 343 33.03 70.28 -68.02
N ARG A 344 31.72 70.11 -68.26
CA ARG A 344 30.96 68.84 -68.35
C ARG A 344 31.33 67.73 -67.35
N ASP A 345 30.42 67.10 -66.64
CA ASP A 345 29.07 66.70 -67.04
C ASP A 345 28.37 66.14 -65.79
N SER A 346 27.06 66.15 -65.88
CA SER A 346 26.06 65.52 -65.04
C SER A 346 26.39 64.12 -64.48
N ILE A 347 25.79 63.80 -63.32
CA ILE A 347 24.98 62.61 -63.00
C ILE A 347 24.94 62.47 -61.46
N ASN A 348 23.93 63.01 -60.78
CA ASN A 348 22.58 62.46 -60.50
C ASN A 348 22.51 61.54 -59.26
N VAL A 349 21.62 61.99 -58.37
CA VAL A 349 21.03 61.37 -57.19
C VAL A 349 20.48 59.98 -57.49
N ILE A 350 20.70 58.99 -56.61
CA ILE A 350 19.67 58.01 -56.22
C ILE A 350 19.85 57.64 -54.74
N GLN A 351 18.89 58.08 -53.93
CA GLN A 351 18.49 57.37 -52.70
C GLN A 351 17.80 56.06 -53.07
N GLN A 352 18.00 55.02 -52.28
CA GLN A 352 17.02 53.95 -51.99
C GLN A 352 17.68 52.93 -51.07
N LYS A 353 17.00 52.21 -50.18
CA LYS A 353 15.78 52.37 -49.38
C LYS A 353 15.85 51.23 -48.38
#